data_AF-A0A1Q7CE20-F1
#
_entry.id   AF-A0A1Q7CE20-F1
#
_cell.length_a   1.000
_cell.length_b   1.000
_cell.length_c   1.000
_cell.angle_alpha   90.00
_cell.angle_beta   90.00
_cell.angle_gamma   90.00
#
_symmetry.space_group_name_H-M   'P 1'
#
loop_
_entity.id
_entity.type
_entity.pdbx_description
1 polymer ?
#
loop_
_entity_poly.entity_id
_entity_poly.type
_entity_poly.pdbx_seq_one_letter_code
_entity_poly.pdbx_strand_id
1 'polypeptide(L)'
;MQPCECLTTKEMQVATLVWEGLTNRQIAAIIGASEQVVKNYLRTTFDKLGVWSRLELALYVARQGGAGWRDTRNLASESALQSDPSGVLPQSG
;
A
#
# COMPACT_ATOMS: atom_id res chain seq x y z
N MET A 1 19.57 -11.31 -1.09
CA MET A 1 18.30 -11.12 -1.83
C MET A 1 18.13 -9.64 -2.09
N GLN A 2 17.68 -9.25 -3.28
CA GLN A 2 17.57 -7.84 -3.66
C GLN A 2 16.43 -7.16 -2.87
N PRO A 3 16.65 -5.98 -2.26
CA PRO A 3 15.61 -5.22 -1.60
C PRO A 3 14.74 -4.56 -2.69
N CYS A 4 13.72 -5.25 -3.18
CA CYS A 4 12.65 -4.55 -3.87
C CYS A 4 11.83 -3.84 -2.79
N GLU A 5 12.05 -2.53 -2.62
CA GLU A 5 11.31 -1.60 -1.75
C GLU A 5 9.79 -1.52 -2.06
N CYS A 6 9.30 -2.41 -2.91
CA CYS A 6 7.96 -2.45 -3.45
C CYS A 6 7.28 -3.74 -2.99
N LEU A 7 6.47 -3.65 -1.93
CA LEU A 7 5.51 -4.70 -1.62
C LEU A 7 4.61 -4.97 -2.82
N THR A 8 4.27 -6.23 -3.04
CA THR A 8 3.28 -6.62 -4.04
C THR A 8 1.88 -6.19 -3.59
N THR A 9 0.95 -6.05 -4.53
CA THR A 9 -0.43 -5.65 -4.24
C THR A 9 -1.09 -6.54 -3.18
N LYS A 10 -0.78 -7.86 -3.19
CA LYS A 10 -1.29 -8.81 -2.19
C LYS A 10 -0.65 -8.61 -0.81
N GLU A 11 0.66 -8.40 -0.74
CA GLU A 11 1.35 -8.14 0.53
C GLU A 11 0.88 -6.83 1.17
N MET A 12 0.69 -5.78 0.36
CA MET A 12 0.07 -4.54 0.83
C MET A 12 -1.35 -4.78 1.33
N GLN A 13 -2.17 -5.51 0.57
CA GLN A 13 -3.53 -5.82 1.00
C GLN A 13 -3.55 -6.56 2.34
N VAL A 14 -2.69 -7.56 2.52
CA VAL A 14 -2.54 -8.28 3.80
C VAL A 14 -2.14 -7.32 4.93
N ALA A 15 -1.17 -6.43 4.71
CA ALA A 15 -0.74 -5.48 5.73
C ALA A 15 -1.81 -4.44 6.10
N THR A 16 -2.62 -3.97 5.15
CA THR A 16 -3.80 -3.13 5.45
C THR A 16 -4.79 -3.87 6.34
N LEU A 17 -5.15 -5.11 5.96
CA LEU A 17 -6.12 -5.90 6.71
C LEU A 17 -5.60 -6.23 8.12
N VAL A 18 -4.28 -6.40 8.27
CA VAL A 18 -3.64 -6.56 9.58
C VAL A 18 -3.83 -5.32 10.44
N TRP A 19 -3.60 -4.13 9.87
CA TRP A 19 -3.79 -2.84 10.52
C TRP A 19 -5.25 -2.62 10.94
N GLU A 20 -6.21 -3.06 10.13
CA GLU A 20 -7.64 -3.06 10.46
C GLU A 20 -8.01 -4.04 11.60
N GLY A 21 -7.06 -4.87 12.05
CA GLY A 21 -7.26 -5.82 13.15
C GLY A 21 -7.78 -7.19 12.71
N LEU A 22 -7.79 -7.50 11.41
CA LEU A 22 -8.33 -8.76 10.90
C LEU A 22 -7.41 -9.96 11.16
N THR A 23 -7.97 -11.05 11.67
CA THR A 23 -7.22 -12.29 11.92
C THR A 23 -6.75 -12.94 10.62
N ASN A 24 -5.72 -13.79 10.69
CA ASN A 24 -5.20 -14.50 9.51
C ASN A 24 -6.28 -15.30 8.77
N ARG A 25 -7.26 -15.84 9.50
CA ARG A 25 -8.41 -16.56 8.95
C ARG A 25 -9.36 -15.65 8.18
N GLN A 26 -9.63 -14.45 8.69
CA GLN A 26 -10.45 -13.45 7.99
C GLN A 26 -9.71 -12.92 6.76
N ILE A 27 -8.42 -12.61 6.89
CA ILE A 27 -7.57 -12.17 5.77
C ILE A 27 -7.58 -13.22 4.66
N ALA A 28 -7.38 -14.50 5.03
CA ALA A 28 -7.44 -15.64 4.14
C ALA A 28 -8.75 -15.70 3.35
N ALA A 29 -9.89 -15.51 4.04
CA ALA A 29 -11.21 -15.46 3.40
C ALA A 29 -11.36 -14.28 2.43
N ILE A 30 -10.81 -13.11 2.77
CA ILE A 30 -10.91 -11.89 1.95
C ILE A 30 -10.05 -11.99 0.68
N ILE A 31 -8.82 -12.50 0.79
CA ILE A 31 -7.90 -12.59 -0.35
C ILE A 31 -8.03 -13.91 -1.14
N GLY A 32 -8.93 -14.81 -0.73
CA GLY A 32 -9.14 -16.11 -1.34
C GLY A 32 -7.93 -17.05 -1.21
N ALA A 33 -7.23 -17.02 -0.06
CA ALA A 33 -6.05 -17.84 0.20
C ALA A 33 -6.19 -18.62 1.52
N SER A 34 -5.29 -19.56 1.78
CA SER A 34 -5.23 -20.31 3.04
C SER A 34 -4.53 -19.51 4.13
N GLU A 35 -4.82 -19.79 5.40
CA GLU A 35 -4.12 -19.15 6.54
C GLU A 35 -2.59 -19.30 6.48
N GLN A 36 -2.12 -20.47 6.01
CA GLN A 36 -0.69 -20.73 5.82
C GLN A 36 -0.07 -19.79 4.77
N VAL A 37 -0.83 -19.48 3.71
CA VAL A 37 -0.39 -18.56 2.66
C VAL A 37 -0.33 -17.14 3.22
N VAL A 38 -1.31 -16.73 4.04
CA VAL A 38 -1.28 -15.44 4.75
C VAL A 38 -0.06 -15.34 5.67
N LYS A 39 0.28 -16.39 6.43
CA LYS A 39 1.50 -16.42 7.25
C LYS A 39 2.76 -16.24 6.40
N ASN A 40 2.81 -16.85 5.23
CA ASN A 40 3.93 -16.70 4.30
C ASN A 40 4.04 -15.25 3.80
N TYR A 41 2.91 -14.64 3.39
CA TYR A 41 2.87 -13.23 3.00
C TYR A 41 3.28 -12.29 4.13
N LEU A 42 2.85 -12.55 5.36
CA LEU A 42 3.28 -11.77 6.53
C LEU A 42 4.79 -11.89 6.72
N ARG A 43 5.35 -13.09 6.64
CA ARG A 43 6.79 -13.31 6.80
C ARG A 43 7.61 -12.57 5.75
N THR A 44 7.20 -12.61 4.48
CA THR A 44 7.88 -11.85 3.42
C THR A 44 7.70 -10.35 3.58
N THR A 45 6.52 -9.91 4.03
CA THR A 45 6.24 -8.49 4.29
C THR A 45 7.07 -7.96 5.46
N PHE A 46 7.21 -8.74 6.53
CA PHE A 46 8.05 -8.43 7.69
C PHE A 46 9.51 -8.27 7.31
N ASP A 47 10.06 -9.22 6.56
CA ASP A 47 11.43 -9.19 6.05
C ASP A 47 11.68 -7.97 5.16
N LYS A 48 10.73 -7.65 4.27
CA LYS A 48 10.83 -6.50 3.37
C LYS A 48 10.72 -5.15 4.08
N LEU A 49 9.86 -5.02 5.08
CA LEU A 49 9.63 -3.77 5.81
C LEU A 49 10.55 -3.60 7.02
N GLY A 50 11.30 -4.64 7.40
CA GLY A 50 12.14 -4.63 8.59
C GLY A 50 11.35 -4.62 9.91
N VAL A 51 10.09 -5.06 9.90
CA VAL A 51 9.23 -5.15 11.10
C VAL A 51 9.15 -6.59 11.59
N TRP A 52 8.98 -6.79 12.89
CA TRP A 52 9.14 -8.10 13.52
C TRP A 52 7.83 -8.61 14.16
N SER A 53 6.86 -7.70 14.32
CA SER A 53 5.57 -8.00 14.92
C SER A 53 4.41 -7.46 14.12
N ARG A 54 3.26 -8.11 14.30
CA ARG A 54 1.96 -7.66 13.80
C ARG A 54 1.64 -6.23 14.26
N LEU A 55 2.02 -5.88 15.49
CA LEU A 55 1.84 -4.53 16.02
C LEU A 55 2.74 -3.52 15.30
N GLU A 56 4.00 -3.86 15.08
CA GLU A 56 4.93 -3.00 14.35
C GLU A 56 4.47 -2.80 12.90
N LEU A 57 3.96 -3.85 12.25
CA LEU A 57 3.37 -3.75 10.93
C LEU A 57 2.17 -2.80 10.91
N ALA A 58 1.25 -2.93 11.88
CA ALA A 58 0.12 -2.02 12.01
C ALA A 58 0.58 -0.57 12.24
N LEU A 59 1.54 -0.34 13.14
CA LEU A 59 2.10 0.99 13.39
C LEU A 59 2.81 1.56 12.17
N TYR A 60 3.52 0.73 11.41
CA TYR A 60 4.18 1.11 10.17
C TYR A 60 3.15 1.59 9.14
N VAL A 61 2.08 0.83 8.92
CA VAL A 61 0.97 1.22 8.04
C VAL A 61 0.29 2.50 8.54
N ALA A 62 0.06 2.63 9.85
CA ALA A 62 -0.51 3.84 10.44
C ALA A 62 0.36 5.09 10.19
N ARG A 63 1.69 4.96 10.32
CA ARG A 63 2.65 6.05 10.05
C ARG A 63 2.69 6.45 8.58
N GLN A 64 2.42 5.51 7.67
CA GLN A 64 2.37 5.74 6.23
C GLN A 64 1.05 6.36 5.74
N GLY A 65 0.07 6.60 6.64
CA GLY A 65 -1.24 7.16 6.29
C GLY A 65 -2.41 6.19 6.46
N GLY A 66 -2.22 5.06 7.14
CA GLY A 66 -3.30 4.11 7.46
C GLY A 66 -3.91 3.50 6.20
N ALA A 67 -5.20 3.71 5.97
CA ALA A 67 -5.89 3.25 4.76
C ALA A 67 -5.34 3.87 3.45
N GLY A 68 -4.65 5.01 3.55
CA GLY A 68 -4.04 5.74 2.43
C GLY A 68 -2.60 5.35 2.10
N TRP A 69 -2.00 4.34 2.76
CA TRP A 69 -0.63 3.90 2.44
C TRP A 69 -0.50 3.20 1.06
N ARG A 70 -1.61 3.17 0.32
CA ARG A 70 -1.68 2.74 -1.07
C ARG A 70 -1.38 3.96 -1.93
N ASP A 71 -0.27 3.84 -2.64
CA ASP A 71 0.03 4.60 -3.86
C ASP A 71 0.96 5.81 -3.73
N THR A 72 2.26 5.55 -3.55
CA THR A 72 3.32 6.49 -3.98
C THR A 72 3.89 6.13 -5.36
N ARG A 73 3.40 5.07 -6.02
CA ARG A 73 3.86 4.67 -7.35
C ARG A 73 3.02 5.23 -8.51
N ASN A 74 1.77 5.63 -8.29
CA ASN A 74 0.92 6.31 -9.26
C ASN A 74 0.84 7.83 -9.02
N LEU A 75 1.08 8.32 -7.79
CA LEU A 75 1.22 9.77 -7.56
C LEU A 75 2.41 10.42 -8.30
N ALA A 76 3.43 9.62 -8.63
CA ALA A 76 4.56 10.05 -9.46
C ALA A 76 4.25 10.11 -10.98
N SER A 77 3.13 9.53 -11.43
CA SER A 77 2.69 9.55 -12.84
C SER A 77 1.51 10.47 -13.14
N GLU A 78 0.76 10.93 -12.14
CA GLU A 78 -0.39 11.85 -12.32
C GLU A 78 -0.08 13.32 -11.99
N SER A 79 1.16 13.67 -11.63
CA SER A 79 1.55 15.08 -11.38
C SER A 79 1.94 15.87 -12.65
N ALA A 80 1.81 15.27 -13.84
CA ALA A 80 2.23 15.89 -15.11
C ALA A 80 1.09 16.41 -16.01
N LEU A 81 -0.20 16.27 -15.63
CA LEU A 81 -1.33 16.62 -16.52
C LEU A 81 -2.34 17.63 -15.96
N GLN A 82 -2.09 18.25 -14.80
CA GLN A 82 -2.89 19.38 -14.33
C GLN A 82 -2.20 20.72 -14.64
N SER A 83 -1.98 21.01 -15.92
CA SER A 83 -1.60 22.35 -16.38
C SER A 83 -2.16 22.59 -17.78
N ASP A 84 -3.49 22.56 -17.91
CA ASP A 84 -4.17 23.19 -19.04
C ASP A 84 -5.47 23.85 -18.57
N PRO A 85 -5.45 25.15 -18.26
CA PRO A 85 -6.60 25.99 -18.45
C PRO A 85 -6.50 26.60 -19.85
N SER A 86 -7.11 25.93 -20.82
CA SER A 86 -7.51 26.54 -22.08
C SER A 86 -8.21 27.88 -21.83
N GLY A 87 -7.76 28.90 -22.57
CA GLY A 87 -8.63 30.00 -23.00
C GLY A 87 -8.77 31.20 -22.06
N VAL A 88 -7.85 32.16 -22.19
CA VAL A 88 -8.28 33.56 -22.31
C VAL A 88 -7.36 34.29 -23.29
N LEU A 89 -7.88 34.54 -24.50
CA LEU A 89 -7.44 35.68 -25.29
C LEU A 89 -8.31 36.86 -24.87
N PRO A 90 -7.76 37.92 -24.26
CA PRO A 90 -8.34 39.24 -24.38
C PRO A 90 -7.75 39.93 -25.61
N GLN A 91 -8.66 40.44 -26.45
CA GLN A 91 -8.36 41.27 -27.60
C GLN A 91 -7.80 42.64 -27.19
N SER A 92 -7.24 43.31 -28.20
CA SER A 92 -7.29 44.76 -28.44
C SER A 92 -6.08 45.60 -28.01
N GLY A 93 -5.53 46.34 -28.98
CA GLY A 93 -4.55 47.42 -28.80
C GLY A 93 -3.72 47.65 -30.05
#